data_AF-A0A954GLD5-F1
#
_entry.id   AF-A0A954GLD5-F1
#
_cell.length_a   1.000
_cell.length_b   1.000
_cell.length_c   1.000
_cell.angle_alpha   90.00
_cell.angle_beta   90.00
_cell.angle_gamma   90.00
#
_symmetry.space_group_name_H-M   'P 1'
#
loop_
_entity.id
_entity.type
_entity.pdbx_description
1 polymer ?
#
loop_
_entity_poly.entity_id
_entity_poly.type
_entity_poly.pdbx_seq_one_letter_code
_entity_poly.pdbx_strand_id
1 'polypeptide(L)'
;MRNLGTLLIVCLLAPVIGHADDVKGQTELAKQAYQILKDRCYRCHGGAARQAGLDVLNRENLLEERGDGTDKFAFVVPGDKDNSQLLDAIDGGADSYMPQEGSPEAETMTDEEKQLLVQWVEQGAVFPKLREFEFISETKLLQAMRDHLLSIKDEDRRFYRYYSLVNLHNNPKVQELDLRLHRAALAKAVNSLSTKRDIYLPEVLPGTEESVYALDLRKVGWDRGNLWGEILSHYPYALKYEFVRDDELKQVWKDVARLSGADVPYVRADWFIVTATQPPLYHQLLDIPDTLSELEDRLQLDIVENILRGDVARSGYAKSGVSKQNRLLERHTTPVTPYFWISYDFLPKRAKGDLVRFPLGPKFENHPHPNQAFEHDGGEIIWSLPNGMQAYMLVDSKGERINAGPVEVVFDRSAVLGTPTIINGISCMYCHREGMIVDFRDEIRDGQALGGPAQEFVRELFPPHQEMQRLTRGDQELFLRALEKVVGPFLQIGEDADKPIGQFPEPVGKVADMYSRDLTPQELALELSIEQPEILQAKIDANRQLLRFGLGPMIQTPPGTLKREKWETRDGTSLMQDVASELRLGLPFVTAPSTSGD
;
A
#
# COMPACT_ATOMS: atom_id res chain seq x y z
N MET A 1 -50.68 77.40 -5.19
CA MET A 1 -50.83 76.21 -6.05
C MET A 1 -49.49 75.91 -6.71
N ARG A 2 -48.75 74.90 -6.22
CA ARG A 2 -47.61 74.28 -6.90
C ARG A 2 -47.38 72.92 -6.24
N ASN A 3 -47.37 71.88 -7.08
CA ASN A 3 -47.50 70.46 -6.75
C ASN A 3 -46.28 69.90 -5.99
N LEU A 4 -46.54 69.08 -4.97
CA LEU A 4 -45.60 68.07 -4.48
C LEU A 4 -45.60 66.89 -5.46
N GLY A 5 -44.44 66.57 -6.04
CA GLY A 5 -44.20 65.32 -6.76
C GLY A 5 -43.44 64.35 -5.86
N THR A 6 -44.11 63.26 -5.48
CA THR A 6 -43.49 62.12 -4.79
C THR A 6 -42.95 61.15 -5.83
N LEU A 7 -41.62 61.00 -5.91
CA LEU A 7 -40.97 60.01 -6.76
C LEU A 7 -40.95 58.66 -6.01
N LEU A 8 -41.73 57.69 -6.47
CA LEU A 8 -41.74 56.32 -5.97
C LEU A 8 -40.65 55.53 -6.73
N ILE A 9 -39.55 55.18 -6.07
CA ILE A 9 -38.54 54.26 -6.63
C ILE A 9 -39.01 52.83 -6.34
N VAL A 10 -39.45 52.13 -7.39
CA VAL A 10 -39.72 50.69 -7.35
C VAL A 10 -38.40 49.97 -7.63
N CYS A 11 -37.76 49.44 -6.59
CA CYS A 11 -36.67 48.47 -6.73
C CYS A 11 -37.28 47.11 -7.12
N LEU A 12 -37.16 46.74 -8.39
CA LEU A 12 -37.40 45.37 -8.86
C LEU A 12 -36.29 44.46 -8.30
N LEU A 13 -36.62 43.70 -7.26
CA LEU A 13 -35.87 42.51 -6.85
C LEU A 13 -36.10 41.43 -7.93
N ALA A 14 -35.11 41.23 -8.80
CA ALA A 14 -35.07 40.06 -9.66
C ALA A 14 -34.75 38.82 -8.78
N PRO A 15 -35.44 37.69 -8.95
CA PRO A 15 -35.15 36.49 -8.19
C PRO A 15 -33.79 35.90 -8.58
N VAL A 16 -32.93 35.65 -7.58
CA VAL A 16 -31.74 34.80 -7.70
C VAL A 16 -32.23 33.34 -7.81
N ILE A 17 -32.76 32.95 -8.97
CA ILE A 17 -33.20 31.57 -9.24
C ILE A 17 -32.19 30.82 -10.12
N GLY A 18 -31.28 31.53 -10.81
CA GLY A 18 -30.34 30.91 -11.76
C GLY A 18 -29.17 30.13 -11.17
N HIS A 19 -28.63 30.49 -10.00
CA HIS A 19 -27.40 29.84 -9.49
C HIS A 19 -27.62 28.44 -8.89
N ALA A 20 -28.79 28.14 -8.32
CA ALA A 20 -29.02 26.86 -7.67
C ALA A 20 -29.29 25.73 -8.68
N ASP A 21 -30.01 26.04 -9.76
CA ASP A 21 -30.28 25.09 -10.85
C ASP A 21 -29.02 24.79 -11.67
N ASP A 22 -28.13 25.77 -11.85
CA ASP A 22 -26.87 25.63 -12.60
C ASP A 22 -25.85 24.76 -11.84
N VAL A 23 -25.72 24.94 -10.51
CA VAL A 23 -24.88 24.10 -9.65
C VAL A 23 -25.42 22.66 -9.57
N LYS A 24 -26.74 22.48 -9.53
CA LYS A 24 -27.37 21.16 -9.53
C LYS A 24 -27.18 20.44 -10.87
N GLY A 25 -27.28 21.16 -11.99
CA GLY A 25 -27.00 20.66 -13.33
C GLY A 25 -25.55 20.21 -13.50
N GLN A 26 -24.58 21.03 -13.07
CA GLN A 26 -23.15 20.67 -13.09
C GLN A 26 -22.84 19.44 -12.23
N THR A 27 -23.47 19.31 -11.06
CA THR A 27 -23.26 18.16 -10.17
C THR A 27 -23.78 16.86 -10.80
N GLU A 28 -24.91 16.91 -11.48
CA GLU A 28 -25.49 15.73 -12.15
C GLU A 28 -24.66 15.33 -13.38
N LEU A 29 -24.23 16.30 -14.19
CA LEU A 29 -23.32 16.05 -15.32
C LEU A 29 -22.01 15.42 -14.86
N ALA A 30 -21.41 15.93 -13.78
CA ALA A 30 -20.21 15.36 -13.19
C ALA A 30 -20.40 13.89 -12.78
N LYS A 31 -21.55 13.54 -12.16
CA LYS A 31 -21.88 12.16 -11.80
C LYS A 31 -22.01 11.26 -13.03
N GLN A 32 -22.70 11.73 -14.05
CA GLN A 32 -22.91 10.99 -15.29
C GLN A 32 -21.59 10.75 -16.04
N ALA A 33 -20.77 11.80 -16.21
CA ALA A 33 -19.47 11.67 -16.84
C ALA A 33 -18.54 10.72 -16.07
N TYR A 34 -18.51 10.84 -14.74
CA TYR A 34 -17.75 9.93 -13.89
C TYR A 34 -18.20 8.47 -14.04
N GLN A 35 -19.52 8.22 -14.09
CA GLN A 35 -20.05 6.88 -14.29
C GLN A 35 -19.66 6.31 -15.66
N ILE A 36 -19.70 7.12 -16.72
CA ILE A 36 -19.25 6.72 -18.06
C ILE A 36 -17.76 6.34 -18.04
N LEU A 37 -16.89 7.16 -17.44
CA LEU A 37 -15.47 6.86 -17.33
C LEU A 37 -15.21 5.55 -16.55
N LYS A 38 -16.00 5.31 -15.50
CA LYS A 38 -15.95 4.08 -14.70
C LYS A 38 -16.33 2.86 -15.54
N ASP A 39 -17.45 2.93 -16.24
CA ASP A 39 -18.02 1.79 -16.94
C ASP A 39 -17.30 1.48 -18.26
N ARG A 40 -16.82 2.51 -18.96
CA ARG A 40 -16.27 2.39 -20.33
C ARG A 40 -14.75 2.34 -20.38
N CYS A 41 -14.07 3.03 -19.45
CA CYS A 41 -12.63 3.30 -19.59
C CYS A 41 -11.79 2.70 -18.46
N TYR A 42 -12.33 2.63 -17.23
CA TYR A 42 -11.55 2.31 -16.03
C TYR A 42 -10.93 0.91 -16.03
N ARG A 43 -11.55 -0.07 -16.70
CA ARG A 43 -11.03 -1.45 -16.78
C ARG A 43 -9.62 -1.52 -17.36
N CYS A 44 -9.32 -0.70 -18.37
CA CYS A 44 -8.00 -0.67 -19.03
C CYS A 44 -7.14 0.53 -18.59
N HIS A 45 -7.79 1.64 -18.27
CA HIS A 45 -7.14 2.91 -17.91
C HIS A 45 -7.41 3.28 -16.44
N GLY A 46 -7.35 2.31 -15.54
CA GLY A 46 -7.60 2.53 -14.12
C GLY A 46 -6.85 1.53 -13.24
N GLY A 47 -6.74 1.86 -11.95
CA GLY A 47 -6.18 0.96 -10.94
C GLY A 47 -4.72 0.58 -11.21
N ALA A 48 -4.48 -0.69 -11.57
CA ALA A 48 -3.16 -1.24 -11.88
C ALA A 48 -2.91 -1.41 -13.39
N ALA A 49 -3.96 -1.37 -14.23
CA ALA A 49 -3.82 -1.57 -15.68
C ALA A 49 -3.16 -0.37 -16.36
N ARG A 50 -3.58 0.86 -15.97
CA ARG A 50 -3.02 2.17 -16.35
C ARG A 50 -2.42 2.22 -17.77
N GLN A 51 -3.16 1.73 -18.78
CA GLN A 51 -2.65 1.77 -20.15
C GLN A 51 -2.35 3.21 -20.56
N ALA A 52 -1.20 3.41 -21.23
CA ALA A 52 -0.65 4.72 -21.57
C ALA A 52 -0.40 5.66 -20.36
N GLY A 53 -0.34 5.13 -19.14
CA GLY A 53 -0.19 5.93 -17.92
C GLY A 53 -1.45 6.70 -17.50
N LEU A 54 -2.59 6.41 -18.14
CA LEU A 54 -3.89 7.04 -17.84
C LEU A 54 -4.63 6.31 -16.71
N ASP A 55 -5.14 7.08 -15.75
CA ASP A 55 -6.03 6.68 -14.67
C ASP A 55 -7.30 7.55 -14.73
N VAL A 56 -8.32 7.07 -15.45
CA VAL A 56 -9.52 7.86 -15.83
C VAL A 56 -10.41 8.27 -14.67
N LEU A 57 -10.26 7.66 -13.50
CA LEU A 57 -10.98 8.08 -12.30
C LEU A 57 -10.09 8.91 -11.34
N ASN A 58 -8.89 9.26 -11.77
CA ASN A 58 -8.01 10.20 -11.09
C ASN A 58 -7.96 11.52 -11.86
N ARG A 59 -8.64 12.53 -11.33
CA ARG A 59 -8.69 13.86 -11.95
C ARG A 59 -7.30 14.46 -12.13
N GLU A 60 -6.38 14.33 -11.19
CA GLU A 60 -5.03 14.90 -11.34
C GLU A 60 -4.28 14.24 -12.49
N ASN A 61 -4.35 12.92 -12.61
CA ASN A 61 -3.74 12.21 -13.74
C ASN A 61 -4.36 12.63 -15.09
N LEU A 62 -5.68 12.88 -15.12
CA LEU A 62 -6.34 13.39 -16.32
C LEU A 62 -5.84 14.79 -16.71
N LEU A 63 -5.61 15.66 -15.73
CA LEU A 63 -5.26 17.07 -15.94
C LEU A 63 -3.76 17.33 -16.04
N GLU A 64 -2.93 16.35 -15.69
CA GLU A 64 -1.48 16.50 -15.66
C GLU A 64 -0.94 16.80 -17.06
N GLU A 65 -0.15 17.86 -17.16
CA GLU A 65 0.57 18.21 -18.39
C GLU A 65 1.74 17.23 -18.62
N ARG A 66 1.83 16.72 -19.84
CA ARG A 66 2.74 15.67 -20.30
C ARG A 66 3.50 16.13 -21.53
N GLY A 67 4.61 15.47 -21.84
CA GLY A 67 5.45 15.77 -23.00
C GLY A 67 6.56 16.79 -22.70
N ASP A 68 7.48 16.95 -23.64
CA ASP A 68 8.62 17.85 -23.55
C ASP A 68 8.64 18.91 -24.66
N GLY A 69 9.28 20.04 -24.39
CA GLY A 69 9.39 21.12 -25.37
C GLY A 69 8.03 21.71 -25.78
N THR A 70 7.73 21.64 -27.07
CA THR A 70 6.49 22.16 -27.67
C THR A 70 5.36 21.13 -27.73
N ASP A 71 5.65 19.86 -27.48
CA ASP A 71 4.70 18.74 -27.68
C ASP A 71 4.01 18.39 -26.36
N LYS A 72 3.49 19.43 -25.70
CA LYS A 72 2.80 19.32 -24.42
C LYS A 72 1.34 18.96 -24.61
N PHE A 73 0.83 18.07 -23.78
CA PHE A 73 -0.58 17.65 -23.80
C PHE A 73 -1.08 17.29 -22.40
N ALA A 74 -2.40 17.27 -22.20
CA ALA A 74 -3.04 16.62 -21.07
C ALA A 74 -4.13 15.67 -21.60
N PHE A 75 -4.52 14.67 -20.81
CA PHE A 75 -5.61 13.79 -21.22
C PHE A 75 -6.94 14.55 -21.25
N VAL A 76 -7.14 15.48 -20.31
CA VAL A 76 -8.27 16.41 -20.27
C VAL A 76 -7.76 17.81 -19.94
N VAL A 77 -8.14 18.79 -20.74
CA VAL A 77 -7.92 20.21 -20.48
C VAL A 77 -9.26 20.85 -20.09
N PRO A 78 -9.44 21.29 -18.83
CA PRO A 78 -10.71 21.82 -18.36
C PRO A 78 -11.15 23.05 -19.16
N GLY A 79 -12.35 22.98 -19.74
CA GLY A 79 -12.93 24.05 -20.56
C GLY A 79 -12.44 24.07 -22.01
N ASP A 80 -11.55 23.15 -22.41
CA ASP A 80 -10.96 23.12 -23.74
C ASP A 80 -11.04 21.71 -24.34
N LYS A 81 -12.11 21.49 -25.10
CA LYS A 81 -12.35 20.20 -25.74
C LYS A 81 -11.34 19.90 -26.87
N ASP A 82 -10.87 20.93 -27.57
CA ASP A 82 -10.04 20.77 -28.77
C ASP A 82 -8.61 20.33 -28.42
N ASN A 83 -8.17 20.61 -27.19
CA ASN A 83 -6.87 20.18 -26.66
C ASN A 83 -6.98 19.01 -25.68
N SER A 84 -8.15 18.38 -25.54
CA SER A 84 -8.38 17.24 -24.64
C SER A 84 -8.25 15.91 -25.37
N GLN A 85 -7.11 15.22 -25.22
CA GLN A 85 -6.84 13.96 -25.91
C GLN A 85 -7.87 12.85 -25.64
N LEU A 86 -8.50 12.85 -24.46
CA LEU A 86 -9.58 11.93 -24.13
C LEU A 86 -10.73 12.03 -25.15
N LEU A 87 -11.06 13.25 -25.59
CA LEU A 87 -12.14 13.48 -26.55
C LEU A 87 -11.72 13.09 -27.98
N ASP A 88 -10.47 13.39 -28.36
CA ASP A 88 -9.91 12.95 -29.64
C ASP A 88 -9.92 11.41 -29.78
N ALA A 89 -9.58 10.71 -28.68
CA ALA A 89 -9.52 9.27 -28.64
C ALA A 89 -10.89 8.58 -28.83
N ILE A 90 -11.98 9.22 -28.39
CA ILE A 90 -13.35 8.68 -28.48
C ILE A 90 -14.09 9.09 -29.78
N ASP A 91 -13.69 10.20 -30.41
CA ASP A 91 -14.30 10.69 -31.65
C ASP A 91 -13.75 9.99 -32.90
N GLY A 92 -12.51 9.49 -32.85
CA GLY A 92 -11.97 8.48 -33.77
C GLY A 92 -11.45 8.99 -35.12
N GLY A 93 -10.13 9.00 -35.28
CA GLY A 93 -9.43 8.84 -36.56
C GLY A 93 -8.92 7.40 -36.75
N ALA A 94 -8.55 7.03 -37.99
CA ALA A 94 -8.24 5.66 -38.42
C ALA A 94 -7.04 4.96 -37.71
N ASP A 95 -6.26 5.69 -36.91
CA ASP A 95 -5.03 5.18 -36.27
C ASP A 95 -5.11 5.12 -34.72
N SER A 96 -6.21 5.58 -34.09
CA SER A 96 -6.25 5.83 -32.62
C SER A 96 -7.59 5.52 -31.92
N TYR A 97 -8.50 4.75 -32.53
CA TYR A 97 -9.79 4.48 -31.92
C TYR A 97 -9.65 3.67 -30.62
N MET A 98 -10.10 4.25 -29.51
CA MET A 98 -10.22 3.58 -28.22
C MET A 98 -11.69 3.63 -27.76
N PRO A 99 -12.25 2.51 -27.26
CA PRO A 99 -11.58 1.23 -26.99
C PRO A 99 -11.36 0.39 -28.26
N GLN A 100 -10.41 -0.57 -28.19
CA GLN A 100 -9.96 -1.38 -29.35
C GLN A 100 -11.14 -1.98 -30.13
N GLU A 101 -11.07 -1.89 -31.47
CA GLU A 101 -12.08 -2.45 -32.38
C GLU A 101 -12.32 -3.95 -32.08
N GLY A 102 -13.58 -4.31 -31.82
CA GLY A 102 -13.98 -5.68 -31.43
C GLY A 102 -13.95 -5.98 -29.92
N SER A 103 -13.60 -5.02 -29.06
CA SER A 103 -13.81 -5.15 -27.61
C SER A 103 -15.30 -4.96 -27.23
N PRO A 104 -15.80 -5.59 -26.15
CA PRO A 104 -17.18 -5.36 -25.69
C PRO A 104 -17.50 -3.87 -25.45
N GLU A 105 -16.49 -3.07 -25.12
CA GLU A 105 -16.60 -1.63 -24.89
C GLU A 105 -16.65 -0.80 -26.19
N ALA A 106 -16.18 -1.33 -27.32
CA ALA A 106 -16.13 -0.62 -28.62
C ALA A 106 -17.47 -0.59 -29.35
N GLU A 107 -18.32 -1.60 -29.17
CA GLU A 107 -19.67 -1.62 -29.75
C GLU A 107 -20.70 -0.83 -28.91
N THR A 108 -20.32 -0.30 -27.75
CA THR A 108 -21.29 0.03 -26.68
C THR A 108 -21.29 1.47 -26.18
N MET A 109 -20.47 2.38 -26.70
CA MET A 109 -20.55 3.81 -26.33
C MET A 109 -21.45 4.59 -27.29
N THR A 110 -22.51 5.17 -26.74
CA THR A 110 -23.53 5.92 -27.46
C THR A 110 -23.06 7.35 -27.78
N ASP A 111 -23.65 7.97 -28.81
CA ASP A 111 -23.39 9.37 -29.13
C ASP A 111 -23.79 10.29 -27.96
N GLU A 112 -24.81 9.91 -27.20
CA GLU A 112 -25.22 10.60 -25.97
C GLU A 112 -24.14 10.55 -24.88
N GLU A 113 -23.51 9.40 -24.64
CA GLU A 113 -22.40 9.27 -23.68
C GLU A 113 -21.19 10.10 -24.11
N LYS A 114 -20.84 10.11 -25.41
CA LYS A 114 -19.78 10.97 -25.95
C LYS A 114 -20.10 12.44 -25.72
N GLN A 115 -21.32 12.85 -26.03
CA GLN A 115 -21.75 14.22 -25.86
C GLN A 115 -21.73 14.66 -24.38
N LEU A 116 -22.07 13.77 -23.44
CA LEU A 116 -21.94 14.03 -22.01
C LEU A 116 -20.49 14.25 -21.59
N LEU A 117 -19.53 13.47 -22.11
CA LEU A 117 -18.11 13.68 -21.85
C LEU A 117 -17.60 15.01 -22.43
N VAL A 118 -18.03 15.38 -23.65
CA VAL A 118 -17.71 16.68 -24.25
C VAL A 118 -18.22 17.83 -23.38
N GLN A 119 -19.50 17.79 -23.00
CA GLN A 119 -20.11 18.81 -22.14
C GLN A 119 -19.41 18.90 -20.78
N TRP A 120 -19.04 17.76 -20.22
CA TRP A 120 -18.32 17.69 -18.96
C TRP A 120 -16.94 18.36 -19.05
N VAL A 121 -16.17 18.12 -20.12
CA VAL A 121 -14.89 18.81 -20.37
C VAL A 121 -15.10 20.31 -20.55
N GLU A 122 -16.07 20.72 -21.38
CA GLU A 122 -16.41 22.14 -21.60
C GLU A 122 -16.79 22.86 -20.30
N GLN A 123 -17.41 22.15 -19.35
CA GLN A 123 -17.78 22.67 -18.02
C GLN A 123 -16.67 22.54 -16.96
N GLY A 124 -15.43 22.30 -17.37
CA GLY A 124 -14.26 22.31 -16.49
C GLY A 124 -13.89 20.95 -15.89
N ALA A 125 -14.44 19.86 -16.45
CA ALA A 125 -14.11 18.49 -16.08
C ALA A 125 -14.16 18.25 -14.56
N VAL A 126 -15.23 18.75 -13.93
CA VAL A 126 -15.40 18.66 -12.47
C VAL A 126 -15.80 17.23 -12.13
N PHE A 127 -15.08 16.60 -11.19
CA PHE A 127 -15.49 15.30 -10.67
C PHE A 127 -16.61 15.50 -9.64
N PRO A 128 -17.60 14.60 -9.58
CA PRO A 128 -18.67 14.72 -8.61
C PRO A 128 -18.10 14.61 -7.20
N LYS A 129 -18.68 15.32 -6.23
CA LYS A 129 -18.51 14.94 -4.83
C LYS A 129 -19.21 13.60 -4.63
N LEU A 130 -18.42 12.52 -4.65
CA LEU A 130 -18.90 11.14 -4.54
C LEU A 130 -19.38 10.81 -3.12
N ARG A 131 -19.04 11.64 -2.15
CA ARG A 131 -19.31 11.41 -0.74
C ARG A 131 -19.65 12.72 -0.03
N GLU A 132 -20.76 12.75 0.69
CA GLU A 132 -20.92 13.66 1.82
C GLU A 132 -20.19 13.04 3.02
N PHE A 133 -19.21 13.77 3.56
CA PHE A 133 -18.46 13.34 4.73
C PHE A 133 -18.47 14.46 5.76
N GLU A 134 -18.54 14.06 7.03
CA GLU A 134 -18.40 14.98 8.15
C GLU A 134 -16.92 15.06 8.50
N PHE A 135 -16.35 16.27 8.54
CA PHE A 135 -14.96 16.44 8.95
C PHE A 135 -14.76 15.90 10.39
N ILE A 136 -13.86 14.94 10.55
CA ILE A 136 -13.48 14.38 11.85
C ILE A 136 -12.27 15.14 12.37
N SER A 137 -12.48 15.96 13.41
CA SER A 137 -11.40 16.68 14.10
C SER A 137 -10.57 15.76 14.98
N GLU A 138 -9.37 16.22 15.37
CA GLU A 138 -8.51 15.53 16.34
C GLU A 138 -9.25 15.26 17.67
N THR A 139 -10.05 16.21 18.12
CA THR A 139 -10.87 16.08 19.32
C THR A 139 -11.88 14.93 19.17
N LYS A 140 -12.60 14.84 18.05
CA LYS A 140 -13.57 13.76 17.78
C LYS A 140 -12.90 12.40 17.67
N LEU A 141 -11.72 12.34 17.02
CA LEU A 141 -10.89 11.13 16.95
C LEU A 141 -10.50 10.64 18.35
N LEU A 142 -9.99 11.52 19.22
CA LEU A 142 -9.56 11.15 20.56
C LEU A 142 -10.75 10.84 21.49
N GLN A 143 -11.89 11.48 21.30
CA GLN A 143 -13.14 11.15 22.01
C GLN A 143 -13.58 9.72 21.73
N ALA A 144 -13.59 9.32 20.45
CA ALA A 144 -13.92 7.95 20.08
C ALA A 144 -12.99 6.93 20.76
N MET A 145 -11.68 7.20 20.81
CA MET A 145 -10.72 6.35 21.51
C MET A 145 -10.97 6.30 23.02
N ARG A 146 -11.22 7.44 23.66
CA ARG A 146 -11.50 7.52 25.10
C ARG A 146 -12.76 6.72 25.43
N ASP A 147 -13.82 6.91 24.67
CA ASP A 147 -15.12 6.30 24.92
C ASP A 147 -15.04 4.78 24.70
N HIS A 148 -14.26 4.31 23.72
CA HIS A 148 -13.91 2.90 23.58
C HIS A 148 -13.11 2.40 24.80
N LEU A 149 -12.05 3.08 25.25
CA LEU A 149 -11.31 2.66 26.45
C LEU A 149 -12.21 2.56 27.69
N LEU A 150 -13.17 3.46 27.85
CA LEU A 150 -14.12 3.44 28.96
C LEU A 150 -15.10 2.26 28.90
N SER A 151 -15.39 1.73 27.71
CA SER A 151 -16.20 0.51 27.54
C SER A 151 -15.42 -0.76 27.86
N ILE A 152 -14.08 -0.71 27.75
CA ILE A 152 -13.17 -1.81 28.09
C ILE A 152 -12.91 -1.88 29.59
N LYS A 153 -12.76 -3.11 30.11
CA LYS A 153 -12.35 -3.38 31.48
C LYS A 153 -11.01 -2.72 31.80
N ASP A 154 -10.91 -2.11 32.98
CA ASP A 154 -9.73 -1.35 33.42
C ASP A 154 -8.39 -2.07 33.21
N GLU A 155 -8.32 -3.37 33.50
CA GLU A 155 -7.10 -4.19 33.37
C GLU A 155 -6.70 -4.48 31.91
N ASP A 156 -7.66 -4.42 30.99
CA ASP A 156 -7.45 -4.74 29.57
C ASP A 156 -7.10 -3.49 28.74
N ARG A 157 -7.47 -2.28 29.20
CA ARG A 157 -7.28 -1.01 28.46
C ARG A 157 -5.85 -0.80 27.96
N ARG A 158 -4.87 -1.24 28.74
CA ARG A 158 -3.43 -1.06 28.42
C ARG A 158 -2.97 -1.79 27.15
N PHE A 159 -3.73 -2.78 26.69
CA PHE A 159 -3.40 -3.58 25.51
C PHE A 159 -3.99 -3.02 24.21
N TYR A 160 -4.81 -1.97 24.28
CA TYR A 160 -5.42 -1.39 23.09
C TYR A 160 -4.56 -0.29 22.48
N ARG A 161 -4.39 -0.37 21.15
CA ARG A 161 -3.80 0.67 20.30
C ARG A 161 -4.72 0.97 19.14
N TYR A 162 -4.55 2.14 18.53
CA TYR A 162 -5.47 2.63 17.51
C TYR A 162 -4.79 2.97 16.20
N TYR A 163 -5.53 2.82 15.12
CA TYR A 163 -5.10 3.08 13.75
C TYR A 163 -6.11 4.02 13.09
N SER A 164 -5.64 5.14 12.57
CA SER A 164 -6.50 6.19 12.00
C SER A 164 -6.31 6.32 10.49
N LEU A 165 -7.42 6.39 9.78
CA LEU A 165 -7.54 6.79 8.37
C LEU A 165 -8.22 8.18 8.26
N VAL A 166 -8.34 8.93 9.35
CA VAL A 166 -9.09 10.20 9.38
C VAL A 166 -8.54 11.23 8.39
N ASN A 167 -7.22 11.29 8.19
CA ASN A 167 -6.60 12.16 7.18
C ASN A 167 -7.09 11.85 5.76
N LEU A 168 -7.33 10.57 5.45
CA LEU A 168 -7.86 10.13 4.15
C LEU A 168 -9.37 10.31 4.07
N HIS A 169 -10.10 9.99 5.14
CA HIS A 169 -11.53 10.24 5.24
C HIS A 169 -11.86 11.72 4.99
N ASN A 170 -11.11 12.63 5.63
CA ASN A 170 -11.31 14.06 5.52
C ASN A 170 -10.88 14.61 4.15
N ASN A 171 -10.24 13.80 3.30
CA ASN A 171 -9.81 14.24 1.99
C ASN A 171 -10.95 14.04 0.96
N PRO A 172 -11.53 15.14 0.43
CA PRO A 172 -12.64 15.04 -0.51
C PRO A 172 -12.30 14.34 -1.83
N LYS A 173 -11.00 14.14 -2.12
CA LYS A 173 -10.52 13.42 -3.31
C LYS A 173 -10.47 11.90 -3.10
N VAL A 174 -10.45 11.43 -1.86
CA VAL A 174 -10.38 10.01 -1.53
C VAL A 174 -11.76 9.40 -1.65
N GLN A 175 -11.88 8.34 -2.46
CA GLN A 175 -13.15 7.69 -2.73
C GLN A 175 -13.40 6.55 -1.73
N GLU A 176 -14.64 6.09 -1.63
CA GLU A 176 -14.97 4.96 -0.74
C GLU A 176 -14.21 3.68 -1.14
N LEU A 177 -13.97 3.46 -2.43
CA LEU A 177 -13.15 2.34 -2.89
C LEU A 177 -11.71 2.44 -2.37
N ASP A 178 -11.13 3.64 -2.35
CA ASP A 178 -9.79 3.86 -1.81
C ASP A 178 -9.76 3.60 -0.30
N LEU A 179 -10.77 4.06 0.45
CA LEU A 179 -10.87 3.79 1.88
C LEU A 179 -11.00 2.30 2.17
N ARG A 180 -11.87 1.59 1.46
CA ARG A 180 -12.00 0.12 1.55
C ARG A 180 -10.67 -0.58 1.28
N LEU A 181 -9.89 -0.09 0.32
CA LEU A 181 -8.57 -0.62 0.04
C LEU A 181 -7.59 -0.39 1.19
N HIS A 182 -7.61 0.79 1.83
CA HIS A 182 -6.80 1.05 3.02
C HIS A 182 -7.22 0.19 4.22
N ARG A 183 -8.53 -0.05 4.41
CA ARG A 183 -9.05 -0.96 5.45
C ARG A 183 -8.58 -2.40 5.21
N ALA A 184 -8.67 -2.87 3.95
CA ALA A 184 -8.13 -4.16 3.54
C ALA A 184 -6.61 -4.26 3.76
N ALA A 185 -5.86 -3.22 3.41
CA ALA A 185 -4.42 -3.15 3.61
C ALA A 185 -4.03 -3.14 5.09
N LEU A 186 -4.76 -2.43 5.95
CA LEU A 186 -4.56 -2.47 7.40
C LEU A 186 -4.79 -3.88 7.95
N ALA A 187 -5.90 -4.52 7.58
CA ALA A 187 -6.20 -5.89 7.98
C ALA A 187 -5.13 -6.87 7.49
N LYS A 188 -4.67 -6.74 6.24
CA LYS A 188 -3.59 -7.55 5.67
C LYS A 188 -2.27 -7.32 6.41
N ALA A 189 -1.84 -6.07 6.62
CA ALA A 189 -0.62 -5.76 7.34
C ALA A 189 -0.64 -6.34 8.76
N VAL A 190 -1.72 -6.13 9.51
CA VAL A 190 -1.88 -6.66 10.87
C VAL A 190 -1.76 -8.20 10.90
N ASN A 191 -2.43 -8.91 9.99
CA ASN A 191 -2.43 -10.37 9.99
C ASN A 191 -1.15 -10.96 9.39
N SER A 192 -0.53 -10.31 8.41
CA SER A 192 0.79 -10.69 7.89
C SER A 192 1.93 -10.38 8.86
N LEU A 193 1.68 -9.59 9.91
CA LEU A 193 2.63 -9.26 10.98
C LEU A 193 2.26 -9.92 12.33
N SER A 194 1.31 -10.86 12.33
CA SER A 194 0.83 -11.55 13.52
C SER A 194 1.51 -12.90 13.69
N THR A 195 1.84 -13.23 14.95
CA THR A 195 2.35 -14.57 15.32
C THR A 195 1.24 -15.50 15.81
N LYS A 196 -0.02 -15.07 15.74
CA LYS A 196 -1.19 -15.83 16.23
C LYS A 196 -1.82 -16.67 15.13
N ARG A 197 -2.57 -17.70 15.55
CA ARG A 197 -3.29 -18.65 14.66
C ARG A 197 -4.59 -18.08 14.12
N ASP A 198 -5.25 -17.24 14.89
CA ASP A 198 -6.53 -16.68 14.50
C ASP A 198 -6.32 -15.41 13.70
N ILE A 199 -7.08 -15.26 12.61
CA ILE A 199 -7.20 -13.99 11.91
C ILE A 199 -7.92 -13.01 12.83
N TYR A 200 -7.36 -11.81 12.97
CA TYR A 200 -7.92 -10.74 13.77
C TYR A 200 -8.09 -9.48 12.92
N LEU A 201 -9.32 -9.00 12.82
CA LEU A 201 -9.64 -7.75 12.15
C LEU A 201 -9.78 -6.65 13.22
N PRO A 202 -9.06 -5.52 13.07
CA PRO A 202 -9.22 -4.38 13.97
C PRO A 202 -10.68 -3.91 14.07
N GLU A 203 -11.12 -3.55 15.26
CA GLU A 203 -12.50 -3.13 15.54
C GLU A 203 -12.73 -1.67 15.13
N VAL A 204 -13.78 -1.39 14.36
CA VAL A 204 -14.15 -0.01 14.01
C VAL A 204 -14.73 0.71 15.22
N LEU A 205 -14.25 1.92 15.50
CA LEU A 205 -14.83 2.77 16.53
C LEU A 205 -16.13 3.45 16.03
N PRO A 206 -17.24 3.36 16.78
CA PRO A 206 -18.49 4.02 16.41
C PRO A 206 -18.34 5.54 16.23
N GLY A 207 -19.10 6.13 15.30
CA GLY A 207 -19.10 7.57 15.05
C GLY A 207 -17.86 8.11 14.34
N THR A 208 -17.01 7.22 13.82
CA THR A 208 -15.78 7.58 13.09
C THR A 208 -15.86 7.27 11.60
N GLU A 209 -17.04 6.95 11.07
CA GLU A 209 -17.24 6.69 9.64
C GLU A 209 -16.22 5.67 9.08
N GLU A 210 -16.03 4.57 9.82
CA GLU A 210 -15.06 3.51 9.51
C GLU A 210 -13.63 4.01 9.29
N SER A 211 -13.21 5.00 10.09
CA SER A 211 -11.91 5.68 9.92
C SER A 211 -10.99 5.55 11.14
N VAL A 212 -11.45 5.03 12.27
CA VAL A 212 -10.60 4.73 13.43
C VAL A 212 -10.82 3.29 13.88
N TYR A 213 -9.71 2.57 14.09
CA TYR A 213 -9.70 1.15 14.38
C TYR A 213 -8.96 0.86 15.69
N ALA A 214 -9.55 0.04 16.54
CA ALA A 214 -8.94 -0.47 17.76
C ALA A 214 -8.33 -1.85 17.55
N LEU A 215 -7.14 -2.06 18.11
CA LEU A 215 -6.38 -3.31 18.05
C LEU A 215 -5.98 -3.73 19.47
N ASP A 216 -6.40 -4.91 19.91
CA ASP A 216 -5.83 -5.56 21.10
C ASP A 216 -4.50 -6.24 20.74
N LEU A 217 -3.39 -5.73 21.27
CA LEU A 217 -2.04 -6.22 20.98
C LEU A 217 -1.86 -7.73 21.26
N ARG A 218 -2.61 -8.29 22.22
CA ARG A 218 -2.53 -9.71 22.57
C ARG A 218 -3.08 -10.61 21.47
N LYS A 219 -4.04 -10.10 20.68
CA LYS A 219 -4.68 -10.83 19.57
C LYS A 219 -3.76 -11.03 18.37
N VAL A 220 -2.66 -10.27 18.32
CA VAL A 220 -1.65 -10.34 17.25
C VAL A 220 -0.24 -10.68 17.77
N GLY A 221 -0.10 -10.79 19.09
CA GLY A 221 1.15 -11.16 19.76
C GLY A 221 2.11 -10.01 19.96
N TRP A 222 1.65 -8.76 19.84
CA TRP A 222 2.47 -7.56 20.00
C TRP A 222 2.52 -7.04 21.44
N ASP A 223 1.95 -7.78 22.39
CA ASP A 223 2.01 -7.52 23.83
C ASP A 223 3.34 -7.92 24.48
N ARG A 224 4.28 -8.44 23.67
CA ARG A 224 5.65 -8.80 24.07
C ARG A 224 6.60 -7.60 23.93
N GLY A 225 7.57 -7.51 24.83
CA GLY A 225 8.57 -6.44 24.80
C GLY A 225 7.94 -5.04 24.79
N ASN A 226 8.58 -4.08 24.13
CA ASN A 226 8.05 -2.73 23.90
C ASN A 226 7.80 -2.47 22.40
N LEU A 227 7.18 -3.43 21.69
CA LEU A 227 6.97 -3.32 20.24
C LEU A 227 6.17 -2.07 19.82
N TRP A 228 5.23 -1.62 20.65
CA TRP A 228 4.55 -0.35 20.39
C TRP A 228 5.52 0.85 20.47
N GLY A 229 6.44 0.84 21.43
CA GLY A 229 7.51 1.84 21.51
C GLY A 229 8.41 1.83 20.28
N GLU A 230 8.72 0.65 19.73
CA GLU A 230 9.45 0.52 18.46
C GLU A 230 8.65 1.12 17.30
N ILE A 231 7.35 0.82 17.17
CA ILE A 231 6.51 1.48 16.16
C ILE A 231 6.57 3.01 16.30
N LEU A 232 6.41 3.53 17.53
CA LEU A 232 6.46 4.97 17.78
C LEU A 232 7.84 5.59 17.52
N SER A 233 8.93 4.82 17.65
CA SER A 233 10.28 5.34 17.38
C SER A 233 10.45 5.75 15.91
N HIS A 234 9.71 5.11 15.01
CA HIS A 234 9.66 5.45 13.59
C HIS A 234 8.54 6.44 13.23
N TYR A 235 7.51 6.60 14.05
CA TYR A 235 6.29 7.36 13.71
C TYR A 235 6.52 8.89 13.65
N PRO A 236 6.42 9.54 12.47
CA PRO A 236 6.80 10.94 12.29
C PRO A 236 5.68 11.94 12.62
N TYR A 237 4.49 11.47 13.02
CA TYR A 237 3.29 12.30 13.14
C TYR A 237 2.83 12.52 14.58
N ALA A 238 3.54 11.95 15.56
CA ALA A 238 3.11 11.96 16.95
C ALA A 238 3.20 13.37 17.57
N LEU A 239 2.10 13.83 18.17
CA LEU A 239 2.02 15.13 18.86
C LEU A 239 1.55 14.96 20.30
N LYS A 240 2.00 15.87 21.17
CA LYS A 240 1.49 16.07 22.53
C LYS A 240 0.62 17.32 22.56
N TYR A 241 -0.58 17.21 23.12
CA TYR A 241 -1.54 18.31 23.20
C TYR A 241 -1.57 19.03 24.56
N GLU A 242 -0.47 18.96 25.32
CA GLU A 242 -0.42 19.51 26.69
C GLU A 242 -0.61 21.03 26.77
N PHE A 243 -0.17 21.76 25.74
CA PHE A 243 -0.15 23.23 25.70
C PHE A 243 -0.99 23.83 24.58
N VAL A 244 -1.88 23.05 23.95
CA VAL A 244 -2.85 23.61 23.01
C VAL A 244 -3.87 24.48 23.74
N ARG A 245 -4.48 25.41 23.01
CA ARG A 245 -5.50 26.33 23.55
C ARG A 245 -6.88 25.68 23.70
N ASP A 246 -7.11 24.60 22.97
CA ASP A 246 -8.35 23.84 23.03
C ASP A 246 -8.34 22.97 24.30
N ASP A 247 -9.09 23.41 25.31
CA ASP A 247 -9.19 22.71 26.60
C ASP A 247 -9.83 21.33 26.48
N GLU A 248 -10.75 21.14 25.51
CA GLU A 248 -11.41 19.86 25.27
C GLU A 248 -10.42 18.87 24.66
N LEU A 249 -9.69 19.27 23.61
CA LEU A 249 -8.63 18.47 23.00
C LEU A 249 -7.57 18.07 24.04
N LYS A 250 -7.13 19.03 24.86
CA LYS A 250 -6.15 18.80 25.92
C LYS A 250 -6.65 17.78 26.94
N GLN A 251 -7.91 17.89 27.36
CA GLN A 251 -8.47 16.98 28.36
C GLN A 251 -8.65 15.57 27.80
N VAL A 252 -9.22 15.44 26.60
CA VAL A 252 -9.43 14.11 26.00
C VAL A 252 -8.10 13.42 25.70
N TRP A 253 -7.08 14.14 25.24
CA TRP A 253 -5.73 13.57 25.04
C TRP A 253 -5.16 13.00 26.35
N LYS A 254 -5.25 13.75 27.46
CA LYS A 254 -4.81 13.27 28.77
C LYS A 254 -5.57 12.03 29.23
N ASP A 255 -6.87 11.98 28.99
CA ASP A 255 -7.69 10.82 29.34
C ASP A 255 -7.32 9.59 28.53
N VAL A 256 -7.14 9.72 27.21
CA VAL A 256 -6.71 8.61 26.35
C VAL A 256 -5.33 8.11 26.76
N ALA A 257 -4.36 9.00 27.02
CA ALA A 257 -3.02 8.59 27.45
C ALA A 257 -3.05 7.86 28.80
N ARG A 258 -3.80 8.39 29.78
CA ARG A 258 -3.96 7.78 31.11
C ARG A 258 -4.66 6.43 31.04
N LEU A 259 -5.74 6.31 30.26
CA LEU A 259 -6.54 5.08 30.17
C LEU A 259 -5.80 3.98 29.39
N SER A 260 -5.10 4.33 28.31
CA SER A 260 -4.34 3.37 27.49
C SER A 260 -2.98 3.01 28.09
N GLY A 261 -2.47 3.80 29.03
CA GLY A 261 -1.13 3.65 29.59
C GLY A 261 0.00 3.93 28.58
N ALA A 262 -0.29 4.65 27.49
CA ALA A 262 0.67 5.05 26.48
C ALA A 262 0.53 6.53 26.14
N ASP A 263 1.65 7.25 26.05
CA ASP A 263 1.66 8.69 25.71
C ASP A 263 1.01 8.99 24.36
N VAL A 264 1.23 8.08 23.39
CA VAL A 264 0.65 8.14 22.05
C VAL A 264 0.11 6.74 21.71
N PRO A 265 -1.18 6.48 21.91
CA PRO A 265 -1.76 5.14 21.72
C PRO A 265 -2.31 4.91 20.31
N TYR A 266 -2.04 5.81 19.37
CA TYR A 266 -2.52 5.69 17.99
C TYR A 266 -1.46 6.07 16.96
N VAL A 267 -1.59 5.48 15.79
CA VAL A 267 -0.82 5.86 14.59
C VAL A 267 -1.74 6.01 13.40
N ARG A 268 -1.28 6.69 12.37
CA ARG A 268 -1.90 6.67 11.05
C ARG A 268 -1.77 5.29 10.42
N ALA A 269 -2.87 4.78 9.88
CA ALA A 269 -2.95 3.45 9.31
C ALA A 269 -2.21 3.36 7.98
N ASP A 270 -2.32 4.36 7.11
CA ASP A 270 -1.61 4.44 5.82
C ASP A 270 -0.09 4.39 6.02
N TRP A 271 0.44 5.20 6.94
CA TRP A 271 1.85 5.14 7.36
C TRP A 271 2.22 3.77 7.93
N PHE A 272 1.41 3.24 8.86
CA PHE A 272 1.71 1.97 9.51
C PHE A 272 1.80 0.82 8.50
N ILE A 273 0.87 0.75 7.55
CA ILE A 273 0.87 -0.25 6.49
C ILE A 273 2.20 -0.24 5.74
N VAL A 274 2.66 0.95 5.32
CA VAL A 274 3.89 1.08 4.52
C VAL A 274 5.13 0.82 5.36
N THR A 275 5.24 1.42 6.54
CA THR A 275 6.46 1.36 7.36
C THR A 275 6.59 0.04 8.12
N ALA A 276 5.51 -0.50 8.68
CA ALA A 276 5.57 -1.72 9.48
C ALA A 276 5.74 -2.99 8.64
N THR A 277 5.38 -2.96 7.35
CA THR A 277 5.65 -4.05 6.41
C THR A 277 7.06 -3.99 5.82
N GLN A 278 7.91 -3.10 6.33
CA GLN A 278 9.32 -2.97 5.98
C GLN A 278 10.24 -3.16 7.20
N PRO A 279 11.50 -3.60 7.01
CA PRO A 279 12.50 -3.64 8.06
C PRO A 279 12.81 -2.24 8.61
N PRO A 280 13.14 -2.10 9.91
CA PRO A 280 13.29 -3.17 10.89
C PRO A 280 11.96 -3.66 11.51
N LEU A 281 10.89 -2.87 11.43
CA LEU A 281 9.61 -3.16 12.10
C LEU A 281 9.01 -4.49 11.65
N TYR A 282 9.08 -4.80 10.35
CA TYR A 282 8.61 -6.08 9.80
C TYR A 282 9.25 -7.28 10.51
N HIS A 283 10.57 -7.24 10.71
CA HIS A 283 11.31 -8.30 11.40
C HIS A 283 10.97 -8.36 12.89
N GLN A 284 10.89 -7.20 13.55
CA GLN A 284 10.60 -7.14 14.99
C GLN A 284 9.18 -7.61 15.32
N LEU A 285 8.18 -7.19 14.54
CA LEU A 285 6.77 -7.52 14.77
C LEU A 285 6.47 -9.00 14.52
N LEU A 286 7.14 -9.62 13.54
CA LEU A 286 7.06 -11.06 13.29
C LEU A 286 8.05 -11.90 14.09
N ASP A 287 9.00 -11.28 14.79
CA ASP A 287 10.12 -11.98 15.45
C ASP A 287 10.91 -12.86 14.46
N ILE A 288 11.26 -12.29 13.30
CA ILE A 288 12.05 -12.99 12.28
C ILE A 288 13.50 -13.06 12.77
N PRO A 289 14.10 -14.27 12.86
CA PRO A 289 15.44 -14.45 13.39
C PRO A 289 16.52 -13.86 12.48
N ASP A 290 17.72 -13.71 13.01
CA ASP A 290 18.85 -13.11 12.26
C ASP A 290 19.51 -14.09 11.29
N THR A 291 19.23 -15.39 11.40
CA THR A 291 19.84 -16.43 10.56
C THR A 291 18.82 -17.45 10.06
N LEU A 292 19.08 -18.03 8.89
CA LEU A 292 18.32 -19.15 8.34
C LEU A 292 18.32 -20.36 9.29
N SER A 293 19.47 -20.68 9.89
CA SER A 293 19.59 -21.80 10.83
C SER A 293 18.66 -21.66 12.03
N GLU A 294 18.51 -20.46 12.59
CA GLU A 294 17.58 -20.24 13.69
C GLU A 294 16.11 -20.33 13.22
N LEU A 295 15.81 -19.93 11.98
CA LEU A 295 14.48 -20.13 11.40
C LEU A 295 14.16 -21.61 11.20
N GLU A 296 15.12 -22.40 10.72
CA GLU A 296 15.01 -23.86 10.58
C GLU A 296 14.67 -24.52 11.92
N ASP A 297 15.40 -24.18 12.98
CA ASP A 297 15.14 -24.67 14.34
C ASP A 297 13.72 -24.32 14.82
N ARG A 298 13.29 -23.07 14.64
CA ARG A 298 11.94 -22.59 15.03
C ARG A 298 10.83 -23.31 14.27
N LEU A 299 11.07 -23.68 13.01
CA LEU A 299 10.09 -24.38 12.16
C LEU A 299 10.20 -25.90 12.22
N GLN A 300 11.14 -26.44 13.00
CA GLN A 300 11.47 -27.87 13.07
C GLN A 300 11.77 -28.43 11.67
N LEU A 301 12.58 -27.69 10.93
CA LEU A 301 13.02 -28.01 9.58
C LEU A 301 14.50 -28.40 9.64
N ASP A 302 14.87 -29.48 8.97
CA ASP A 302 16.26 -29.80 8.66
C ASP A 302 16.36 -29.93 7.14
N ILE A 303 16.82 -28.87 6.47
CA ILE A 303 16.93 -28.84 5.00
C ILE A 303 17.89 -29.93 4.53
N VAL A 304 19.02 -30.12 5.21
CA VAL A 304 20.05 -31.09 4.82
C VAL A 304 19.50 -32.51 4.90
N GLU A 305 18.86 -32.88 6.01
CA GLU A 305 18.28 -34.21 6.16
C GLU A 305 17.15 -34.46 5.16
N ASN A 306 16.31 -33.46 4.87
CA ASN A 306 15.27 -33.58 3.85
C ASN A 306 15.87 -33.84 2.45
N ILE A 307 16.96 -33.14 2.09
CA ILE A 307 17.66 -33.38 0.82
C ILE A 307 18.24 -34.80 0.78
N LEU A 308 18.87 -35.24 1.87
CA LEU A 308 19.47 -36.58 1.95
C LEU A 308 18.44 -37.71 1.86
N ARG A 309 17.22 -37.48 2.35
CA ARG A 309 16.10 -38.45 2.26
C ARG A 309 15.31 -38.38 0.96
N GLY A 310 15.49 -37.33 0.17
CA GLY A 310 14.63 -37.05 -0.98
C GLY A 310 13.25 -36.47 -0.61
N ASP A 311 13.07 -36.02 0.63
CA ASP A 311 11.84 -35.41 1.15
C ASP A 311 11.77 -33.91 0.79
N VAL A 312 12.01 -33.59 -0.48
CA VAL A 312 12.08 -32.22 -1.00
C VAL A 312 11.51 -32.16 -2.42
N ALA A 313 10.95 -31.01 -2.79
CA ALA A 313 10.53 -30.75 -4.16
C ALA A 313 11.28 -29.55 -4.75
N ARG A 314 12.09 -29.80 -5.77
CA ARG A 314 12.89 -28.79 -6.47
C ARG A 314 12.42 -28.48 -7.87
N SER A 315 12.68 -27.26 -8.31
CA SER A 315 12.55 -26.82 -9.70
C SER A 315 13.65 -25.81 -10.00
N GLY A 316 14.38 -25.99 -11.10
CA GLY A 316 15.40 -25.04 -11.56
C GLY A 316 15.15 -24.59 -12.99
N TYR A 317 15.51 -23.34 -13.29
CA TYR A 317 15.37 -22.77 -14.63
C TYR A 317 16.45 -21.72 -14.92
N ALA A 318 16.79 -21.55 -16.19
CA ALA A 318 17.92 -20.72 -16.62
C ALA A 318 17.67 -19.20 -16.57
N LYS A 319 16.40 -18.75 -16.61
CA LYS A 319 16.03 -17.33 -16.55
C LYS A 319 14.81 -17.13 -15.65
N SER A 320 14.95 -16.24 -14.66
CA SER A 320 13.87 -15.84 -13.77
C SER A 320 13.20 -14.52 -14.21
N GLY A 321 11.96 -14.29 -13.79
CA GLY A 321 11.31 -12.97 -13.95
C GLY A 321 12.01 -11.87 -13.13
N VAL A 322 12.56 -12.23 -11.97
CA VAL A 322 13.16 -11.33 -10.96
C VAL A 322 14.70 -11.33 -10.94
N SER A 323 15.35 -12.27 -11.64
CA SER A 323 16.80 -12.34 -11.82
C SER A 323 17.16 -12.58 -13.28
N LYS A 324 18.26 -11.99 -13.75
CA LYS A 324 18.82 -12.26 -15.10
C LYS A 324 19.58 -13.60 -15.17
N GLN A 325 19.76 -14.29 -14.03
CA GLN A 325 20.48 -15.55 -13.91
C GLN A 325 19.53 -16.73 -13.64
N ASN A 326 20.09 -17.95 -13.62
CA ASN A 326 19.36 -19.15 -13.22
C ASN A 326 18.90 -19.06 -11.76
N ARG A 327 17.79 -19.73 -11.42
CA ARG A 327 17.23 -19.76 -10.06
C ARG A 327 16.79 -21.19 -9.73
N LEU A 328 17.06 -21.64 -8.51
CA LEU A 328 16.54 -22.89 -7.98
C LEU A 328 15.47 -22.56 -6.94
N LEU A 329 14.33 -23.22 -7.03
CA LEU A 329 13.28 -23.22 -6.03
C LEU A 329 13.28 -24.57 -5.32
N GLU A 330 13.16 -24.53 -4.01
CA GLU A 330 13.17 -25.70 -3.15
C GLU A 330 12.02 -25.60 -2.13
N ARG A 331 11.20 -26.64 -2.06
CA ARG A 331 10.03 -26.72 -1.19
C ARG A 331 10.19 -27.85 -0.18
N HIS A 332 9.92 -27.51 1.08
CA HIS A 332 9.83 -28.42 2.21
C HIS A 332 8.44 -28.33 2.87
N THR A 333 8.12 -29.34 3.68
CA THR A 333 6.98 -29.32 4.61
C THR A 333 7.47 -29.69 5.99
N THR A 334 6.87 -29.10 7.03
CA THR A 334 7.19 -29.45 8.42
C THR A 334 5.91 -29.71 9.22
N PRO A 335 6.01 -30.29 10.42
CA PRO A 335 4.87 -30.38 11.34
C PRO A 335 4.35 -29.01 11.79
N VAL A 336 5.15 -27.93 11.66
CA VAL A 336 4.84 -26.58 12.16
C VAL A 336 4.22 -25.70 11.08
N THR A 337 4.69 -25.81 9.83
CA THR A 337 4.16 -25.04 8.69
C THR A 337 3.78 -25.96 7.52
N PRO A 338 2.63 -25.74 6.86
CA PRO A 338 2.20 -26.54 5.71
C PRO A 338 3.16 -26.46 4.52
N TYR A 339 3.91 -25.36 4.39
CA TYR A 339 4.96 -25.21 3.39
C TYR A 339 6.07 -24.27 3.86
N PHE A 340 7.26 -24.53 3.35
CA PHE A 340 8.43 -23.68 3.42
C PHE A 340 9.12 -23.72 2.05
N TRP A 341 9.37 -22.56 1.49
CA TRP A 341 10.07 -22.39 0.22
C TRP A 341 11.36 -21.62 0.45
N ILE A 342 12.43 -22.05 -0.20
CA ILE A 342 13.67 -21.29 -0.32
C ILE A 342 14.05 -21.20 -1.80
N SER A 343 14.42 -20.01 -2.24
CA SER A 343 15.11 -19.81 -3.50
C SER A 343 16.60 -19.70 -3.30
N TYR A 344 17.36 -20.17 -4.28
CA TYR A 344 18.79 -19.90 -4.37
C TYR A 344 19.07 -19.05 -5.60
N ASP A 345 19.66 -17.89 -5.36
CA ASP A 345 19.98 -16.89 -6.38
C ASP A 345 21.50 -16.80 -6.59
N PHE A 346 21.92 -16.43 -7.80
CA PHE A 346 23.31 -16.54 -8.25
C PHE A 346 23.78 -15.26 -8.93
N LEU A 347 24.98 -14.80 -8.61
CA LEU A 347 25.65 -13.72 -9.34
C LEU A 347 26.19 -14.22 -10.70
N PRO A 348 26.31 -13.32 -11.70
CA PRO A 348 26.95 -13.66 -12.96
C PRO A 348 28.37 -14.20 -12.75
N LYS A 349 28.75 -15.25 -13.49
CA LYS A 349 30.09 -15.87 -13.48
C LYS A 349 30.51 -16.57 -12.17
N ARG A 350 29.57 -16.87 -11.26
CA ARG A 350 29.80 -17.78 -10.12
C ARG A 350 30.27 -19.14 -10.65
N ALA A 351 31.46 -19.59 -10.23
CA ALA A 351 32.11 -20.79 -10.80
C ALA A 351 31.27 -22.07 -10.68
N LYS A 352 30.55 -22.21 -9.56
CA LYS A 352 29.57 -23.28 -9.30
C LYS A 352 28.13 -22.75 -9.22
N GLY A 353 27.80 -21.75 -10.04
CA GLY A 353 26.45 -21.18 -10.10
C GLY A 353 25.59 -21.70 -11.25
N ASP A 354 26.14 -22.47 -12.19
CA ASP A 354 25.40 -23.02 -13.33
C ASP A 354 24.58 -24.25 -12.90
N LEU A 355 23.27 -24.08 -12.73
CA LEU A 355 22.36 -25.15 -12.28
C LEU A 355 22.29 -26.33 -13.24
N VAL A 356 22.59 -26.16 -14.53
CA VAL A 356 22.64 -27.32 -15.46
C VAL A 356 23.82 -28.22 -15.10
N ARG A 357 24.92 -27.66 -14.62
CA ARG A 357 26.15 -28.40 -14.27
C ARG A 357 26.21 -28.80 -12.80
N PHE A 358 25.64 -27.99 -11.91
CA PHE A 358 25.69 -28.15 -10.46
C PHE A 358 24.30 -28.13 -9.79
N PRO A 359 23.33 -28.97 -10.22
CA PRO A 359 21.94 -28.89 -9.73
C PRO A 359 21.73 -29.43 -8.30
N LEU A 360 22.74 -30.08 -7.72
CA LEU A 360 22.56 -30.88 -6.50
C LEU A 360 22.88 -30.13 -5.21
N GLY A 361 23.24 -28.84 -5.25
CA GLY A 361 23.51 -28.06 -4.03
C GLY A 361 22.27 -27.81 -3.16
N PRO A 362 22.33 -26.98 -2.11
CA PRO A 362 23.51 -26.22 -1.69
C PRO A 362 24.63 -27.15 -1.20
N LYS A 363 25.86 -26.64 -1.13
CA LYS A 363 26.99 -27.38 -0.57
C LYS A 363 26.84 -27.50 0.96
N PHE A 364 26.93 -28.73 1.47
CA PHE A 364 26.96 -29.02 2.91
C PHE A 364 27.93 -30.16 3.23
N GLU A 365 28.18 -30.40 4.52
CA GLU A 365 29.09 -31.46 4.99
C GLU A 365 28.51 -32.85 4.66
N ASN A 366 29.35 -33.80 4.22
CA ASN A 366 28.93 -35.16 3.83
C ASN A 366 27.94 -35.24 2.65
N HIS A 367 27.88 -34.19 1.81
CA HIS A 367 27.07 -34.20 0.60
C HIS A 367 27.43 -35.40 -0.32
N PRO A 368 26.46 -36.20 -0.80
CA PRO A 368 26.72 -37.43 -1.56
C PRO A 368 27.34 -37.18 -2.94
N HIS A 369 27.03 -36.03 -3.54
CA HIS A 369 27.55 -35.57 -4.84
C HIS A 369 28.26 -34.20 -4.76
N PRO A 370 29.37 -34.06 -4.02
CA PRO A 370 29.96 -32.74 -3.68
C PRO A 370 30.54 -32.00 -4.91
N ASN A 371 30.83 -32.74 -5.98
CA ASN A 371 31.30 -32.18 -7.25
C ASN A 371 30.16 -31.57 -8.09
N GLN A 372 28.90 -31.89 -7.75
CA GLN A 372 27.68 -31.39 -8.40
C GLN A 372 26.90 -30.39 -7.51
N ALA A 373 27.43 -30.04 -6.33
CA ALA A 373 26.84 -29.04 -5.44
C ALA A 373 27.14 -27.61 -5.93
N PHE A 374 26.12 -26.73 -5.90
CA PHE A 374 26.26 -25.31 -6.23
C PHE A 374 26.70 -24.45 -5.04
N GLU A 375 27.19 -23.26 -5.36
CA GLU A 375 27.41 -22.15 -4.43
C GLU A 375 26.48 -21.00 -4.85
N HIS A 376 25.73 -20.45 -3.90
CA HIS A 376 24.72 -19.42 -4.13
C HIS A 376 25.11 -18.09 -3.46
N ASP A 377 24.40 -17.03 -3.80
CA ASP A 377 24.71 -15.64 -3.42
C ASP A 377 23.71 -15.03 -2.43
N GLY A 378 22.54 -15.64 -2.35
CA GLY A 378 21.47 -15.29 -1.43
C GLY A 378 20.24 -16.11 -1.74
N GLY A 379 19.18 -15.81 -1.02
CA GLY A 379 17.92 -16.49 -1.19
C GLY A 379 16.74 -15.73 -0.61
N GLU A 380 15.57 -16.08 -1.10
CA GLU A 380 14.28 -15.67 -0.56
C GLU A 380 13.61 -16.89 0.07
N ILE A 381 13.21 -16.74 1.33
CA ILE A 381 12.45 -17.73 2.07
C ILE A 381 11.01 -17.25 2.18
N ILE A 382 10.06 -18.15 1.90
CA ILE A 382 8.62 -17.91 2.05
C ILE A 382 8.00 -19.08 2.80
N TRP A 383 7.27 -18.80 3.88
CA TRP A 383 6.57 -19.84 4.63
C TRP A 383 5.18 -19.37 5.05
N SER A 384 4.32 -20.34 5.40
CA SER A 384 2.99 -20.04 5.93
C SER A 384 3.06 -19.71 7.43
N LEU A 385 2.47 -18.58 7.80
CA LEU A 385 2.23 -18.20 9.19
C LEU A 385 1.09 -19.05 9.79
N PRO A 386 0.99 -19.14 11.13
CA PRO A 386 -0.03 -19.95 11.78
C PRO A 386 -1.49 -19.58 11.44
N ASN A 387 -1.74 -18.35 11.00
CA ASN A 387 -3.04 -17.87 10.52
C ASN A 387 -3.28 -18.07 9.01
N GLY A 388 -2.34 -18.70 8.31
CA GLY A 388 -2.40 -18.97 6.87
C GLY A 388 -1.88 -17.84 5.98
N MET A 389 -1.54 -16.67 6.54
CA MET A 389 -0.81 -15.62 5.81
C MET A 389 0.62 -16.08 5.48
N GLN A 390 1.36 -15.30 4.71
CA GLN A 390 2.76 -15.59 4.36
C GLN A 390 3.72 -14.68 5.13
N ALA A 391 4.86 -15.24 5.49
CA ALA A 391 6.03 -14.49 5.92
C ALA A 391 7.18 -14.75 4.96
N TYR A 392 8.07 -13.77 4.93
CA TYR A 392 9.16 -13.62 3.99
C TYR A 392 10.45 -13.31 4.74
N MET A 393 11.56 -13.90 4.31
CA MET A 393 12.89 -13.61 4.80
C MET A 393 13.88 -13.61 3.64
N LEU A 394 14.70 -12.56 3.54
CA LEU A 394 15.82 -12.51 2.61
C LEU A 394 17.10 -12.85 3.37
N VAL A 395 17.98 -13.64 2.75
CA VAL A 395 19.28 -14.00 3.32
C VAL A 395 20.41 -13.82 2.31
N ASP A 396 21.61 -13.58 2.82
CA ASP A 396 22.84 -13.62 2.02
C ASP A 396 23.35 -15.05 1.81
N SER A 397 24.50 -15.20 1.14
CA SER A 397 25.16 -16.50 0.89
C SER A 397 25.56 -17.30 2.14
N LYS A 398 25.56 -16.68 3.33
CA LYS A 398 25.88 -17.34 4.61
C LYS A 398 24.62 -17.68 5.40
N GLY A 399 23.44 -17.31 4.90
CA GLY A 399 22.19 -17.45 5.63
C GLY A 399 21.95 -16.34 6.65
N GLU A 400 22.71 -15.23 6.61
CA GLU A 400 22.47 -14.04 7.45
C GLU A 400 21.30 -13.24 6.87
N ARG A 401 20.36 -12.82 7.74
CA ARG A 401 19.18 -12.04 7.33
C ARG A 401 19.59 -10.68 6.78
N ILE A 402 19.01 -10.32 5.63
CA ILE A 402 19.18 -9.00 5.03
C ILE A 402 17.84 -8.27 4.91
N ASN A 403 17.90 -6.93 4.95
CA ASN A 403 16.71 -6.07 4.85
C ASN A 403 16.24 -5.90 3.40
N ALA A 404 17.18 -5.96 2.45
CA ALA A 404 16.90 -5.75 1.04
C ALA A 404 17.84 -6.59 0.18
N GLY A 405 17.30 -7.15 -0.91
CA GLY A 405 18.08 -7.91 -1.89
C GLY A 405 18.97 -6.97 -2.71
N PRO A 406 20.26 -7.31 -2.91
CA PRO A 406 21.15 -6.52 -3.76
C PRO A 406 20.67 -6.55 -5.22
N VAL A 407 20.59 -5.37 -5.85
CA VAL A 407 20.01 -5.17 -7.20
C VAL A 407 20.79 -5.92 -8.28
N GLU A 408 22.06 -6.21 -8.01
CA GLU A 408 22.93 -7.02 -8.86
C GLU A 408 22.53 -8.50 -8.91
N VAL A 409 21.80 -8.98 -7.89
CA VAL A 409 21.35 -10.37 -7.75
C VAL A 409 19.88 -10.51 -8.17
N VAL A 410 19.01 -9.64 -7.64
CA VAL A 410 17.55 -9.65 -7.86
C VAL A 410 17.00 -8.22 -7.94
N PHE A 411 15.98 -8.01 -8.76
CA PHE A 411 15.34 -6.69 -8.90
C PHE A 411 13.83 -6.80 -9.13
N ASP A 412 13.10 -5.85 -8.55
CA ASP A 412 11.68 -5.65 -8.79
C ASP A 412 11.48 -4.78 -10.03
N ARG A 413 10.85 -5.33 -11.07
CA ARG A 413 10.49 -4.58 -12.29
C ARG A 413 9.31 -3.65 -12.09
N SER A 414 8.43 -3.96 -11.14
CA SER A 414 7.26 -3.15 -10.85
C SER A 414 7.60 -1.90 -10.05
N ALA A 415 8.73 -1.93 -9.33
CA ALA A 415 9.27 -0.82 -8.56
C ALA A 415 8.18 -0.13 -7.71
N VAL A 416 7.40 -0.93 -6.97
CA VAL A 416 6.22 -0.45 -6.20
C VAL A 416 6.56 0.69 -5.24
N LEU A 417 7.80 0.70 -4.74
CA LEU A 417 8.31 1.74 -3.85
C LEU A 417 9.14 2.81 -4.58
N GLY A 418 9.00 2.93 -5.89
CA GLY A 418 9.83 3.80 -6.73
C GLY A 418 11.28 3.34 -6.86
N THR A 419 11.62 2.13 -6.39
CA THR A 419 12.96 1.55 -6.43
C THR A 419 12.92 0.12 -6.99
N PRO A 420 13.92 -0.30 -7.79
CA PRO A 420 14.05 -1.69 -8.24
C PRO A 420 14.55 -2.63 -7.13
N THR A 421 14.94 -2.10 -5.97
CA THR A 421 15.40 -2.89 -4.82
C THR A 421 14.25 -3.69 -4.23
N ILE A 422 14.47 -5.00 -4.01
CA ILE A 422 13.51 -5.86 -3.30
C ILE A 422 13.68 -5.65 -1.80
N ILE A 423 12.71 -5.00 -1.15
CA ILE A 423 12.69 -4.78 0.29
C ILE A 423 11.87 -5.90 0.94
N ASN A 424 12.47 -6.60 1.90
CA ASN A 424 11.85 -7.74 2.56
C ASN A 424 10.50 -7.35 3.20
N GLY A 425 9.50 -8.21 3.13
CA GLY A 425 8.13 -7.90 3.54
C GLY A 425 7.35 -7.27 2.39
N ILE A 426 7.35 -5.95 2.26
CA ILE A 426 6.48 -5.21 1.34
C ILE A 426 6.65 -5.60 -0.14
N SER A 427 7.88 -5.74 -0.66
CA SER A 427 8.09 -6.14 -2.06
C SER A 427 7.63 -7.59 -2.27
N CYS A 428 7.90 -8.46 -1.30
CA CYS A 428 7.49 -9.86 -1.34
C CYS A 428 5.97 -10.00 -1.30
N MET A 429 5.25 -9.25 -0.46
CA MET A 429 3.78 -9.23 -0.40
C MET A 429 3.15 -8.82 -1.74
N TYR A 430 3.78 -7.91 -2.46
CA TYR A 430 3.33 -7.49 -3.78
C TYR A 430 3.61 -8.55 -4.85
N CYS A 431 4.83 -9.09 -4.91
CA CYS A 431 5.20 -10.15 -5.85
C CYS A 431 4.36 -11.43 -5.63
N HIS A 432 4.07 -11.75 -4.38
CA HIS A 432 3.29 -12.90 -3.95
C HIS A 432 1.85 -12.53 -3.58
N ARG A 433 1.27 -11.57 -4.30
CA ARG A 433 -0.10 -11.07 -4.05
C ARG A 433 -1.18 -12.17 -4.05
N GLU A 434 -0.96 -13.23 -4.82
CA GLU A 434 -1.83 -14.40 -4.95
C GLU A 434 -1.24 -15.64 -4.24
N GLY A 435 -0.15 -15.50 -3.50
CA GLY A 435 0.58 -16.58 -2.84
C GLY A 435 1.77 -17.09 -3.66
N MET A 436 2.01 -18.39 -3.63
CA MET A 436 3.11 -19.00 -4.40
C MET A 436 2.84 -18.89 -5.90
N ILE A 437 3.82 -18.38 -6.65
CA ILE A 437 3.73 -18.18 -8.10
C ILE A 437 3.75 -19.55 -8.78
N VAL A 438 2.73 -19.84 -9.58
CA VAL A 438 2.57 -21.15 -10.26
C VAL A 438 3.23 -21.21 -11.63
N ASP A 439 3.50 -20.07 -12.27
CA ASP A 439 4.00 -20.02 -13.64
C ASP A 439 5.53 -20.18 -13.71
N PHE A 440 6.00 -21.39 -13.45
CA PHE A 440 7.38 -21.80 -13.69
C PHE A 440 7.46 -23.24 -14.20
N ARG A 441 8.53 -23.54 -14.93
CA ARG A 441 8.79 -24.87 -15.48
C ARG A 441 10.22 -25.27 -15.18
N ASP A 442 10.36 -26.47 -14.64
CA ASP A 442 11.68 -27.07 -14.41
C ASP A 442 12.35 -27.40 -15.75
N GLU A 443 13.65 -27.11 -15.81
CA GLU A 443 14.55 -27.39 -16.95
C GLU A 443 15.68 -28.35 -16.56
N ILE A 444 15.76 -28.75 -15.28
CA ILE A 444 16.90 -29.48 -14.72
C ILE A 444 16.66 -31.00 -14.70
N ARG A 445 15.45 -31.46 -14.33
CA ARG A 445 15.13 -32.88 -14.13
C ARG A 445 15.52 -33.76 -15.30
N ASP A 446 15.21 -33.31 -16.51
CA ASP A 446 15.44 -34.04 -17.77
C ASP A 446 16.74 -33.61 -18.48
N GLY A 447 17.57 -32.79 -17.82
CA GLY A 447 18.87 -32.37 -18.32
C GLY A 447 19.80 -33.57 -18.57
N GLN A 448 20.66 -33.46 -19.60
CA GLN A 448 21.61 -34.52 -19.98
C GLN A 448 23.02 -34.29 -19.43
N ALA A 449 23.21 -33.27 -18.59
CA ALA A 449 24.53 -32.86 -18.11
C ALA A 449 25.11 -33.79 -17.04
N LEU A 450 24.26 -34.56 -16.33
CA LEU A 450 24.66 -35.55 -15.32
C LEU A 450 24.34 -36.97 -15.78
N GLY A 451 25.01 -37.95 -15.18
CA GLY A 451 24.79 -39.37 -15.44
C GLY A 451 25.01 -40.23 -14.20
N GLY A 452 24.54 -41.48 -14.26
CA GLY A 452 24.66 -42.44 -13.16
C GLY A 452 23.92 -41.97 -11.90
N PRO A 453 24.46 -42.26 -10.70
CA PRO A 453 23.81 -41.96 -9.42
C PRO A 453 23.42 -40.48 -9.22
N ALA A 454 24.19 -39.54 -9.77
CA ALA A 454 23.87 -38.11 -9.65
C ALA A 454 22.59 -37.73 -10.42
N GLN A 455 22.34 -38.34 -11.58
CA GLN A 455 21.11 -38.10 -12.35
C GLN A 455 19.89 -38.76 -11.67
N GLU A 456 20.09 -39.91 -11.02
CA GLU A 456 19.05 -40.57 -10.23
C GLU A 456 18.66 -39.70 -9.03
N PHE A 457 19.64 -39.15 -8.32
CA PHE A 457 19.42 -38.21 -7.22
C PHE A 457 18.69 -36.93 -7.69
N VAL A 458 19.03 -36.37 -8.86
CA VAL A 458 18.23 -35.27 -9.45
C VAL A 458 16.76 -35.69 -9.62
N ARG A 459 16.48 -36.90 -10.12
CA ARG A 459 15.09 -37.34 -10.33
C ARG A 459 14.33 -37.59 -9.03
N GLU A 460 15.03 -37.84 -7.93
CA GLU A 460 14.44 -37.93 -6.59
C GLU A 460 14.05 -36.54 -6.07
N LEU A 461 14.96 -35.56 -6.16
CA LEU A 461 14.73 -34.21 -5.59
C LEU A 461 13.82 -33.31 -6.45
N PHE A 462 13.81 -33.49 -7.78
CA PHE A 462 13.09 -32.62 -8.72
C PHE A 462 11.84 -33.33 -9.22
N PRO A 463 10.67 -33.23 -8.59
CA PRO A 463 9.49 -34.00 -8.99
C PRO A 463 9.05 -33.68 -10.43
N PRO A 464 8.28 -34.58 -11.08
CA PRO A 464 7.66 -34.27 -12.37
C PRO A 464 6.86 -32.96 -12.30
N HIS A 465 6.84 -32.20 -13.41
CA HIS A 465 6.22 -30.87 -13.45
C HIS A 465 4.77 -30.86 -12.94
N GLN A 466 3.97 -31.89 -13.23
CA GLN A 466 2.58 -31.99 -12.75
C GLN A 466 2.49 -32.08 -11.22
N GLU A 467 3.43 -32.79 -10.59
CA GLU A 467 3.47 -32.91 -9.13
C GLU A 467 3.94 -31.61 -8.49
N MET A 468 4.97 -30.97 -9.05
CA MET A 468 5.40 -29.64 -8.60
C MET A 468 4.25 -28.61 -8.70
N GLN A 469 3.53 -28.59 -9.83
CA GLN A 469 2.36 -27.73 -10.01
C GLN A 469 1.26 -28.02 -8.99
N ARG A 470 1.01 -29.29 -8.67
CA ARG A 470 0.02 -29.69 -7.67
C ARG A 470 0.39 -29.16 -6.28
N LEU A 471 1.67 -29.27 -5.89
CA LEU A 471 2.19 -28.76 -4.63
C LEU A 471 2.08 -27.23 -4.56
N THR A 472 2.58 -26.52 -5.57
CA THR A 472 2.55 -25.05 -5.61
C THR A 472 1.13 -24.50 -5.58
N ARG A 473 0.20 -25.08 -6.35
CA ARG A 473 -1.22 -24.66 -6.33
C ARG A 473 -1.88 -24.92 -4.98
N GLY A 474 -1.56 -26.05 -4.34
CA GLY A 474 -2.03 -26.33 -2.99
C GLY A 474 -1.61 -25.24 -1.99
N ASP A 475 -0.33 -24.83 -2.05
CA ASP A 475 0.20 -23.75 -1.20
C ASP A 475 -0.44 -22.38 -1.54
N GLN A 476 -0.66 -22.11 -2.83
CA GLN A 476 -1.34 -20.91 -3.30
C GLN A 476 -2.78 -20.83 -2.76
N GLU A 477 -3.54 -21.92 -2.85
CA GLU A 477 -4.90 -22.00 -2.33
C GLU A 477 -4.98 -21.79 -0.82
N LEU A 478 -4.03 -22.34 -0.05
CA LEU A 478 -3.97 -22.14 1.40
C LEU A 478 -3.83 -20.65 1.75
N PHE A 479 -2.92 -19.94 1.07
CA PHE A 479 -2.76 -18.50 1.25
C PHE A 479 -4.00 -17.72 0.82
N LEU A 480 -4.57 -18.01 -0.36
CA LEU A 480 -5.74 -17.29 -0.88
C LEU A 480 -6.95 -17.41 0.05
N ARG A 481 -7.17 -18.57 0.70
CA ARG A 481 -8.24 -18.73 1.70
C ARG A 481 -8.03 -17.86 2.95
N ALA A 482 -6.78 -17.68 3.37
CA ALA A 482 -6.46 -16.78 4.48
C ALA A 482 -6.63 -15.32 4.05
N LEU A 483 -6.12 -14.97 2.87
CA LEU A 483 -6.24 -13.64 2.29
C LEU A 483 -7.71 -13.22 2.15
N GLU A 484 -8.57 -14.08 1.61
CA GLU A 484 -10.00 -13.81 1.46
C GLU A 484 -10.68 -13.47 2.79
N LYS A 485 -10.37 -14.22 3.87
CA LYS A 485 -10.88 -13.92 5.22
C LYS A 485 -10.40 -12.57 5.76
N VAL A 486 -9.22 -12.12 5.34
CA VAL A 486 -8.59 -10.88 5.81
C VAL A 486 -9.09 -9.66 5.04
N VAL A 487 -9.14 -9.74 3.71
CA VAL A 487 -9.43 -8.58 2.84
C VAL A 487 -10.83 -8.61 2.23
N GLY A 488 -11.46 -9.79 2.10
CA GLY A 488 -12.80 -9.98 1.57
C GLY A 488 -13.87 -9.12 2.27
N PRO A 489 -13.89 -9.03 3.62
CA PRO A 489 -14.85 -8.17 4.33
C PRO A 489 -14.86 -6.70 3.90
N PHE A 490 -13.77 -6.22 3.29
CA PHE A 490 -13.63 -4.85 2.81
C PHE A 490 -13.74 -4.75 1.29
N LEU A 491 -13.30 -5.76 0.53
CA LEU A 491 -13.18 -5.71 -0.93
C LEU A 491 -14.33 -6.42 -1.68
N GLN A 492 -14.88 -7.49 -1.13
CA GLN A 492 -15.97 -8.27 -1.72
C GLN A 492 -17.33 -7.81 -1.17
N ILE A 493 -17.72 -6.58 -1.47
CA ILE A 493 -19.02 -6.02 -1.07
C ILE A 493 -19.72 -5.37 -2.26
N GLY A 494 -21.05 -5.30 -2.21
CA GLY A 494 -21.86 -4.68 -3.26
C GLY A 494 -21.69 -5.39 -4.61
N GLU A 495 -21.41 -4.63 -5.66
CA GLU A 495 -21.18 -5.15 -7.03
C GLU A 495 -19.94 -6.06 -7.13
N ASP A 496 -19.00 -5.93 -6.19
CA ASP A 496 -17.75 -6.70 -6.15
C ASP A 496 -17.86 -7.98 -5.29
N ALA A 497 -19.04 -8.32 -4.74
CA ALA A 497 -19.20 -9.41 -3.77
C ALA A 497 -18.73 -10.79 -4.30
N ASP A 498 -18.98 -11.08 -5.58
CA ASP A 498 -18.61 -12.35 -6.21
C ASP A 498 -17.25 -12.30 -6.92
N LYS A 499 -16.56 -11.16 -6.88
CA LYS A 499 -15.26 -10.99 -7.54
C LYS A 499 -14.21 -11.83 -6.81
N PRO A 500 -13.45 -12.70 -7.50
CA PRO A 500 -12.40 -13.50 -6.87
C PRO A 500 -11.33 -12.60 -6.24
N ILE A 501 -10.82 -12.96 -5.06
CA ILE A 501 -9.91 -12.08 -4.31
C ILE A 501 -8.61 -11.74 -5.06
N GLY A 502 -8.11 -12.67 -5.88
CA GLY A 502 -6.93 -12.44 -6.72
C GLY A 502 -7.12 -11.41 -7.84
N GLN A 503 -8.35 -11.00 -8.15
CA GLN A 503 -8.62 -9.97 -9.16
C GLN A 503 -8.61 -8.54 -8.59
N PHE A 504 -8.49 -8.37 -7.27
CA PHE A 504 -8.29 -7.05 -6.68
C PHE A 504 -6.82 -6.67 -6.70
N PRO A 505 -6.49 -5.35 -6.75
CA PRO A 505 -5.13 -4.90 -6.52
C PRO A 505 -4.60 -5.41 -5.18
N GLU A 506 -3.30 -5.71 -5.12
CA GLU A 506 -2.66 -6.07 -3.85
C GLU A 506 -2.72 -4.85 -2.89
N PRO A 507 -3.41 -4.95 -1.74
CA PRO A 507 -3.75 -3.77 -0.96
C PRO A 507 -2.54 -3.03 -0.36
N VAL A 508 -1.53 -3.74 0.15
CA VAL A 508 -0.39 -3.12 0.85
C VAL A 508 0.45 -2.30 -0.15
N GLY A 509 0.81 -2.89 -1.28
CA GLY A 509 1.56 -2.24 -2.35
C GLY A 509 0.78 -1.10 -3.01
N LYS A 510 -0.54 -1.24 -3.17
CA LYS A 510 -1.36 -0.13 -3.70
C LYS A 510 -1.46 1.05 -2.72
N VAL A 511 -1.55 0.78 -1.41
CA VAL A 511 -1.45 1.84 -0.39
C VAL A 511 -0.07 2.47 -0.40
N ALA A 512 1.00 1.69 -0.60
CA ALA A 512 2.35 2.23 -0.73
C ALA A 512 2.50 3.18 -1.94
N ASP A 513 1.99 2.81 -3.12
CA ASP A 513 1.92 3.68 -4.32
C ASP A 513 1.16 4.99 -4.06
N MET A 514 0.10 4.95 -3.27
CA MET A 514 -0.68 6.15 -2.92
C MET A 514 0.05 7.00 -1.89
N TYR A 515 0.63 6.37 -0.88
CA TYR A 515 1.31 7.03 0.23
C TYR A 515 2.57 7.77 -0.21
N SER A 516 3.34 7.18 -1.14
CA SER A 516 4.62 7.75 -1.60
C SER A 516 4.46 8.99 -2.48
N ARG A 517 3.23 9.36 -2.87
CA ARG A 517 2.98 10.54 -3.71
C ARG A 517 3.33 11.82 -2.99
N ASP A 518 3.73 12.81 -3.78
CA ASP A 518 3.91 14.15 -3.28
C ASP A 518 2.59 14.70 -2.74
N LEU A 519 2.71 15.42 -1.63
CA LEU A 519 1.60 16.02 -0.94
C LEU A 519 1.19 17.34 -1.58
N THR A 520 -0.12 17.50 -1.78
CA THR A 520 -0.77 18.75 -2.14
C THR A 520 -0.99 19.63 -0.89
N PRO A 521 -1.28 20.94 -1.06
CA PRO A 521 -1.66 21.81 0.07
C PRO A 521 -2.87 21.29 0.86
N GLN A 522 -3.83 20.64 0.18
CA GLN A 522 -4.98 20.01 0.82
C GLN A 522 -4.55 18.88 1.76
N GLU A 523 -3.66 18.00 1.32
CA GLU A 523 -3.21 16.88 2.13
C GLU A 523 -2.35 17.34 3.30
N LEU A 524 -1.46 18.33 3.13
CA LEU A 524 -0.73 18.94 4.25
C LEU A 524 -1.68 19.50 5.31
N ALA A 525 -2.72 20.23 4.87
CA ALA A 525 -3.69 20.81 5.79
C ALA A 525 -4.42 19.73 6.58
N LEU A 526 -4.90 18.68 5.89
CA LEU A 526 -5.62 17.58 6.53
C LEU A 526 -4.76 16.75 7.48
N GLU A 527 -3.48 16.54 7.16
CA GLU A 527 -2.53 15.87 8.06
C GLU A 527 -2.18 16.70 9.31
N LEU A 528 -2.46 18.01 9.28
CA LEU A 528 -2.39 18.91 10.43
C LEU A 528 -3.77 19.14 11.09
N SER A 529 -4.79 18.37 10.70
CA SER A 529 -6.18 18.52 11.14
C SER A 529 -6.75 19.92 10.87
N ILE A 530 -6.34 20.55 9.75
CA ILE A 530 -6.87 21.80 9.20
C ILE A 530 -7.78 21.47 8.01
N GLU A 531 -9.06 21.82 8.11
CA GLU A 531 -10.09 21.46 7.12
C GLU A 531 -9.85 22.10 5.74
N GLN A 532 -9.47 23.38 5.70
CA GLN A 532 -9.35 24.14 4.46
C GLN A 532 -7.87 24.48 4.17
N PRO A 533 -7.34 24.15 2.98
CA PRO A 533 -5.95 24.42 2.62
C PRO A 533 -5.61 25.90 2.63
N GLU A 534 -6.57 26.77 2.32
CA GLU A 534 -6.40 28.23 2.31
C GLU A 534 -6.00 28.76 3.69
N ILE A 535 -6.48 28.13 4.76
CA ILE A 535 -6.11 28.47 6.13
C ILE A 535 -4.63 28.17 6.37
N LEU A 536 -4.14 27.00 5.91
CA LEU A 536 -2.73 26.65 6.02
C LEU A 536 -1.87 27.57 5.16
N GLN A 537 -2.27 27.83 3.91
CA GLN A 537 -1.56 28.70 2.98
C GLN A 537 -1.42 30.12 3.54
N ALA A 538 -2.49 30.70 4.09
CA ALA A 538 -2.44 32.01 4.72
C ALA A 538 -1.49 32.03 5.94
N LYS A 539 -1.43 30.94 6.72
CA LYS A 539 -0.49 30.81 7.83
C LYS A 539 0.96 30.70 7.35
N ILE A 540 1.22 29.99 6.26
CA ILE A 540 2.54 29.86 5.66
C ILE A 540 3.02 31.23 5.15
N ASP A 541 2.18 31.94 4.40
CA ASP A 541 2.51 33.27 3.85
C ASP A 541 2.85 34.29 4.96
N ALA A 542 2.09 34.26 6.06
CA ALA A 542 2.30 35.14 7.19
C ALA A 542 3.47 34.72 8.12
N ASN A 543 4.06 33.54 7.96
CA ASN A 543 5.06 32.99 8.88
C ASN A 543 6.42 32.72 8.22
N ARG A 544 7.40 33.57 8.52
CA ARG A 544 8.78 33.43 8.02
C ARG A 544 9.45 32.11 8.39
N GLN A 545 9.11 31.51 9.52
CA GLN A 545 9.68 30.23 9.94
C GLN A 545 9.13 29.08 9.09
N LEU A 546 7.83 29.07 8.79
CA LEU A 546 7.23 28.10 7.87
C LEU A 546 7.79 28.21 6.45
N LEU A 547 8.10 29.43 5.99
CA LEU A 547 8.80 29.63 4.72
C LEU A 547 10.23 29.07 4.75
N ARG A 548 10.95 29.20 5.88
CA ARG A 548 12.29 28.61 6.08
C ARG A 548 12.29 27.09 6.13
N PHE A 549 11.20 26.48 6.61
CA PHE A 549 10.94 25.05 6.49
C PHE A 549 10.72 24.60 5.02
N GLY A 550 10.68 25.56 4.09
CA GLY A 550 10.60 25.29 2.66
C GLY A 550 9.18 24.95 2.21
N LEU A 551 8.16 25.51 2.89
CA LEU A 551 6.76 25.42 2.48
C LEU A 551 6.36 26.51 1.47
N GLY A 552 7.30 27.35 1.01
CA GLY A 552 7.05 28.38 0.00
C GLY A 552 6.35 27.88 -1.28
N PRO A 553 6.62 26.67 -1.82
CA PRO A 553 5.87 26.15 -2.96
C PRO A 553 4.36 26.01 -2.72
N MET A 554 3.92 25.83 -1.47
CA MET A 554 2.51 25.62 -1.13
C MET A 554 1.64 26.87 -1.36
N ILE A 555 2.25 28.05 -1.42
CA ILE A 555 1.56 29.35 -1.55
C ILE A 555 1.73 29.97 -2.96
N GLN A 556 2.31 29.23 -3.91
CA GLN A 556 2.45 29.69 -5.28
C GLN A 556 1.13 29.58 -6.06
N THR A 557 1.08 30.21 -7.24
CA THR A 557 -0.06 30.14 -8.15
C THR A 557 0.42 29.65 -9.52
N PRO A 558 0.09 28.40 -9.94
CA PRO A 558 -0.60 27.37 -9.16
C PRO A 558 0.25 26.84 -7.97
N PRO A 559 -0.38 26.27 -6.93
CA PRO A 559 0.37 25.70 -5.81
C PRO A 559 1.23 24.51 -6.24
N GLY A 560 2.45 24.43 -5.73
CA GLY A 560 3.32 23.27 -5.90
C GLY A 560 2.95 22.12 -4.95
N THR A 561 3.75 21.05 -4.99
CA THR A 561 3.65 19.88 -4.11
C THR A 561 4.85 19.75 -3.17
N LEU A 562 4.74 18.92 -2.14
CA LEU A 562 5.81 18.61 -1.18
C LEU A 562 6.07 17.10 -1.17
N LYS A 563 7.32 16.68 -1.40
CA LYS A 563 7.69 15.26 -1.29
C LYS A 563 7.32 14.68 0.07
N ARG A 564 6.67 13.50 0.07
CA ARG A 564 6.33 12.70 1.25
C ARG A 564 7.53 12.52 2.19
N GLU A 565 8.65 12.10 1.62
CA GLU A 565 9.91 11.90 2.36
C GLU A 565 10.33 13.15 3.13
N LYS A 566 10.28 14.33 2.49
CA LYS A 566 10.64 15.60 3.14
C LYS A 566 9.71 15.93 4.31
N TRP A 567 8.42 15.60 4.20
CA TRP A 567 7.43 15.83 5.26
C TRP A 567 7.70 14.97 6.51
N GLU A 568 8.25 13.77 6.30
CA GLU A 568 8.46 12.79 7.35
C GLU A 568 9.89 12.73 7.88
N THR A 569 10.90 13.18 7.12
CA THR A 569 12.32 13.11 7.49
C THR A 569 12.55 13.62 8.91
N ARG A 570 13.27 12.82 9.72
CA ARG A 570 13.54 13.10 11.13
C ARG A 570 15.03 13.27 11.41
N ASP A 571 15.37 14.33 12.12
CA ASP A 571 16.60 14.47 12.91
C ASP A 571 16.18 14.92 14.32
N GLY A 572 15.71 13.95 15.11
CA GLY A 572 14.90 14.19 16.31
C GLY A 572 13.41 14.31 15.98
N THR A 573 12.99 15.44 15.41
CA THR A 573 11.60 15.73 15.01
C THR A 573 11.43 15.67 13.49
N SER A 574 10.20 15.43 13.02
CA SER A 574 9.85 15.51 11.60
C SER A 574 9.48 16.93 11.18
N LEU A 575 9.53 17.21 9.87
CA LEU A 575 9.03 18.47 9.31
C LEU A 575 7.55 18.70 9.65
N MET A 576 6.73 17.65 9.58
CA MET A 576 5.33 17.72 10.00
C MET A 576 5.19 18.20 11.45
N GLN A 577 5.96 17.61 12.37
CA GLN A 577 5.93 17.96 13.79
C GLN A 577 6.40 19.39 14.03
N ASP A 578 7.45 19.82 13.34
CA ASP A 578 7.97 21.18 13.44
C ASP A 578 6.95 22.22 12.97
N VAL A 579 6.24 21.93 11.87
CA VAL A 579 5.16 22.78 11.35
C VAL A 579 3.97 22.81 12.32
N ALA A 580 3.55 21.67 12.86
CA ALA A 580 2.50 21.62 13.86
C ALA A 580 2.84 22.43 15.12
N SER A 581 4.10 22.34 15.58
CA SER A 581 4.61 23.10 16.72
C SER A 581 4.63 24.60 16.47
N GLU A 582 5.14 25.02 15.31
CA GLU A 582 5.17 26.44 14.89
C GLU A 582 3.74 27.03 14.79
N LEU A 583 2.79 26.21 14.34
CA LEU A 583 1.37 26.56 14.28
C LEU A 583 0.62 26.43 15.62
N ARG A 584 1.30 25.95 16.67
CA ARG A 584 0.73 25.71 18.02
C ARG A 584 -0.42 24.70 18.02
N LEU A 585 -0.37 23.72 17.11
CA LEU A 585 -1.34 22.62 17.00
C LEU A 585 -0.99 21.45 17.92
N GLY A 586 0.27 21.34 18.35
CA GLY A 586 0.75 20.33 19.28
C GLY A 586 2.27 20.43 19.42
N LEU A 587 2.84 19.82 20.45
CA LEU A 587 4.30 19.69 20.58
C LEU A 587 4.77 18.38 19.98
N PRO A 588 5.98 18.31 19.40
CA PRO A 588 6.54 17.06 18.90
C PRO A 588 6.65 16.01 20.01
N PHE A 589 6.26 14.78 19.71
CA PHE A 589 6.59 13.62 20.52
C PHE A 589 7.86 12.97 19.97
N VAL A 590 8.89 12.88 20.81
CA VAL A 590 10.17 12.22 20.47
C VAL A 590 10.37 11.11 21.50
N THR A 591 10.42 9.87 21.03
CA THR A 591 10.88 8.73 21.83
C THR A 591 12.37 8.91 22.10
N ALA A 592 12.83 8.66 23.33
CA ALA A 592 14.27 8.53 23.56
C ALA A 592 14.83 7.43 22.61
N PRO A 593 16.05 7.59 22.07
CA PRO A 593 16.66 6.53 21.26
C PRO A 593 16.63 5.23 22.06
N SER A 594 16.14 4.15 21.47
CA SER A 594 16.27 2.84 22.11
C SER A 594 17.76 2.56 22.23
N THR A 595 18.25 2.41 23.46
CA THR A 595 19.59 1.91 23.70
C THR A 595 19.55 0.39 23.49
N SER A 596 19.31 -0.07 22.26
CA SER A 596 19.65 -1.44 21.88
C SER A 596 21.12 -1.44 21.48
N GLY A 597 21.93 -2.15 22.28
CA GLY A 597 23.37 -2.22 22.14
C GLY A 597 23.84 -2.76 20.79
N ASP A 598 25.07 -2.38 20.47
CA ASP A 598 25.92 -2.90 19.39
C ASP A 598 25.93 -4.44 19.28
#